data_AF-A0A7S3GQP6-F1
#
_entry.id   AF-A0A7S3GQP6-F1
#
_cell.length_a   1.000
_cell.length_b   1.000
_cell.length_c   1.000
_cell.angle_alpha   90.00
_cell.angle_beta   90.00
_cell.angle_gamma   90.00
#
_symmetry.space_group_name_H-M   'P 1'
#
loop_
_entity.id
_entity.type
_entity.pdbx_description
1 polymer ?
#
loop_
_entity_poly.entity_id
_entity_poly.type
_entity_poly.pdbx_seq_one_letter_code
_entity_poly.pdbx_strand_id
1 'polypeptide(L)'
;MKVLDQSKSTYNAPFAKLCKEVFHARSEANNILKYLRPLVPWFESLENELNFENLVDHFTPIIHMVLLVWKSSAYYNTPARLVILIREISNTLIRQACQFL
;
A
#
# COMPACT_ATOMS: atom_id res chain seq x y z
N MET A 1 -12.80 22.13 -19.51
CA MET A 1 -13.64 23.12 -18.81
C MET A 1 -13.97 24.35 -19.63
N LYS A 2 -13.02 24.96 -20.37
CA LYS A 2 -13.29 26.16 -21.20
C LYS A 2 -14.54 26.04 -22.10
N VAL A 3 -14.81 24.87 -22.69
CA VAL A 3 -15.99 24.61 -23.54
C VAL A 3 -17.31 24.52 -22.72
N LEU A 4 -17.26 24.01 -21.49
CA LEU A 4 -18.43 23.92 -20.59
C LEU A 4 -18.72 25.26 -19.92
N ASP A 5 -17.69 26.05 -19.63
CA ASP A 5 -17.83 27.44 -19.15
C ASP A 5 -18.39 28.36 -20.23
N GLN A 6 -17.94 28.21 -21.48
CA GLN A 6 -18.48 28.96 -22.62
C GLN A 6 -19.96 28.69 -22.87
N SER A 7 -20.45 27.50 -22.51
CA SER A 7 -21.87 27.14 -22.62
C SER A 7 -22.70 27.41 -21.34
N LYS A 8 -22.11 28.06 -20.31
CA LYS A 8 -22.73 28.26 -18.97
C LYS A 8 -23.33 26.95 -18.41
N SER A 9 -22.66 25.84 -18.67
CA SER A 9 -23.19 24.51 -18.35
C SER A 9 -23.22 24.27 -16.84
N THR A 10 -24.37 23.86 -16.32
CA THR A 10 -24.55 23.43 -14.92
C THR A 10 -23.63 22.24 -14.56
N TYR A 11 -23.10 21.53 -15.56
CA TYR A 11 -22.18 20.40 -15.40
C TYR A 11 -20.73 20.81 -15.14
N ASN A 12 -20.35 22.09 -15.31
CA ASN A 12 -18.96 22.51 -15.10
C ASN A 12 -18.51 22.30 -13.65
N ALA A 13 -19.36 22.62 -12.67
CA ALA A 13 -19.03 22.46 -11.25
C ALA A 13 -18.92 20.98 -10.80
N PRO A 14 -19.85 20.07 -11.15
CA PRO A 14 -19.70 18.63 -10.90
C PRO A 14 -18.46 18.03 -11.57
N PHE A 15 -18.16 18.38 -12.82
CA PHE A 15 -16.96 17.91 -13.50
C PHE A 15 -15.68 18.45 -12.84
N ALA A 16 -15.67 19.70 -12.39
CA ALA A 16 -14.53 20.26 -11.66
C ALA A 16 -14.27 19.56 -10.34
N LYS A 17 -15.34 19.24 -9.60
CA LYS A 17 -15.24 18.42 -8.40
C LYS A 17 -14.67 17.04 -8.70
N LEU A 18 -15.19 16.36 -9.73
CA LEU A 18 -14.71 15.04 -10.15
C LEU A 18 -13.23 15.07 -10.56
N CYS A 19 -12.81 16.05 -11.37
CA CYS A 19 -11.41 16.20 -11.75
C CYS A 19 -10.49 16.36 -10.54
N LYS A 20 -10.93 17.14 -9.53
CA LYS A 20 -10.19 17.32 -8.29
C LYS A 20 -10.08 16.02 -7.49
N GLU A 21 -11.17 15.28 -7.35
CA GLU A 21 -11.20 13.98 -6.67
C GLU A 21 -10.27 12.97 -7.36
N VAL A 22 -10.31 12.87 -8.69
CA VAL A 22 -9.43 11.99 -9.47
C VAL A 22 -7.97 12.37 -9.29
N PHE A 23 -7.65 13.67 -9.28
CA PHE A 23 -6.28 14.13 -9.06
C PHE A 23 -5.77 13.77 -7.66
N HIS A 24 -6.60 13.96 -6.63
CA HIS A 24 -6.26 13.55 -5.26
C HIS A 24 -6.06 12.05 -5.14
N ALA A 25 -6.99 11.24 -5.65
CA ALA A 25 -6.91 9.78 -5.64
C ALA A 25 -5.65 9.29 -6.36
N ARG A 26 -5.30 9.88 -7.51
CA ARG A 26 -4.05 9.58 -8.23
C ARG A 26 -2.81 9.91 -7.41
N SER A 27 -2.78 11.08 -6.77
CA SER A 27 -1.65 11.50 -5.94
C SER A 27 -1.45 10.57 -4.75
N GLU A 28 -2.54 10.18 -4.08
CA GLU A 28 -2.52 9.21 -2.99
C GLU A 28 -2.01 7.84 -3.48
N ALA A 29 -2.58 7.31 -4.56
CA ALA A 29 -2.18 6.01 -5.11
C ALA A 29 -0.68 5.98 -5.49
N ASN A 30 -0.17 7.03 -6.13
CA ASN A 30 1.23 7.14 -6.49
C ASN A 30 2.15 7.19 -5.25
N ASN A 31 1.73 7.90 -4.19
CA ASN A 31 2.50 7.96 -2.95
C ASN A 31 2.56 6.59 -2.27
N ILE A 32 1.40 5.92 -2.14
CA ILE A 32 1.31 4.58 -1.56
C ILE A 32 2.19 3.61 -2.36
N LEU A 33 2.08 3.60 -3.69
CA LEU A 33 2.89 2.74 -4.54
C LEU A 33 4.40 3.02 -4.38
N LYS A 34 4.80 4.29 -4.32
CA LYS A 34 6.20 4.68 -4.13
C LYS A 34 6.80 4.09 -2.85
N TYR A 35 6.04 4.05 -1.75
CA TYR A 35 6.53 3.56 -0.47
C TYR A 35 6.34 2.05 -0.27
N LEU A 36 5.30 1.44 -0.85
CA LEU A 36 5.08 -0.01 -0.75
C LEU A 36 5.89 -0.82 -1.74
N ARG A 37 6.23 -0.29 -2.91
CA ARG A 37 6.98 -1.03 -3.94
C ARG A 37 8.31 -1.62 -3.43
N PRO A 38 9.11 -0.93 -2.60
CA PRO A 38 10.32 -1.51 -2.02
C PRO A 38 10.09 -2.69 -1.07
N LEU A 39 8.88 -2.86 -0.51
CA LEU A 39 8.53 -3.99 0.37
C LEU A 39 8.24 -5.27 -0.41
N VAL A 40 7.85 -5.16 -1.69
CA VAL A 40 7.50 -6.31 -2.55
C VAL A 40 8.58 -7.41 -2.55
N PRO A 41 9.86 -7.14 -2.85
CA PRO A 41 10.88 -8.20 -2.86
C PRO A 41 11.09 -8.85 -1.48
N TRP A 42 10.86 -8.12 -0.39
CA TRP A 42 10.96 -8.69 0.96
C TRP A 42 9.80 -9.65 1.26
N PHE A 43 8.59 -9.31 0.83
CA PHE A 43 7.43 -10.20 0.96
C PHE A 43 7.52 -11.41 0.03
N GLU A 44 8.03 -11.22 -1.19
CA GLU A 44 8.30 -12.34 -2.09
C GLU A 44 9.38 -13.26 -1.51
N SER A 45 10.44 -12.72 -0.92
CA SER A 45 11.46 -13.53 -0.22
C SER A 45 10.86 -14.28 0.96
N LEU A 46 10.01 -13.62 1.75
CA LEU A 46 9.31 -14.26 2.87
C LEU A 46 8.44 -15.41 2.39
N GLU A 47 7.62 -15.21 1.34
CA GLU A 47 6.67 -16.21 0.84
C GLU A 47 7.37 -17.41 0.18
N ASN A 48 8.52 -17.21 -0.46
CA ASN A 48 9.28 -18.25 -1.15
C ASN A 48 10.32 -18.97 -0.27
N GLU A 49 10.50 -18.58 0.99
CA GLU A 49 11.40 -19.28 1.91
C GLU A 49 10.90 -20.70 2.16
N LEU A 50 11.80 -21.67 1.94
CA LEU A 50 11.50 -23.10 2.04
C LEU A 50 11.79 -23.64 3.45
N ASN A 51 12.71 -22.99 4.17
CA ASN A 51 13.10 -23.39 5.53
C ASN A 51 12.38 -22.51 6.54
N PHE A 52 11.39 -23.10 7.22
CA PHE A 52 10.59 -22.39 8.22
C PHE A 52 11.45 -21.72 9.32
N GLU A 53 12.57 -22.33 9.69
CA GLU A 53 13.50 -21.79 10.70
C GLU A 53 14.14 -20.45 10.26
N ASN A 54 14.38 -20.25 8.97
CA ASN A 54 14.99 -19.03 8.42
C ASN A 54 14.00 -17.86 8.29
N LEU A 55 12.70 -18.08 8.52
CA LEU A 55 11.70 -17.03 8.44
C LEU A 55 11.94 -15.92 9.47
N VAL A 56 12.48 -16.28 10.64
CA VAL A 56 12.79 -15.32 11.72
C VAL A 56 13.72 -14.20 11.23
N ASP A 57 14.70 -14.55 10.40
CA ASP A 57 15.69 -13.61 9.87
C ASP A 57 15.09 -12.59 8.90
N HIS A 58 13.97 -12.93 8.25
CA HIS A 58 13.27 -12.05 7.33
C HIS A 58 12.42 -10.99 8.04
N PHE A 59 12.00 -11.22 9.29
CA PHE A 59 11.13 -10.27 10.00
C PHE A 59 11.82 -8.97 10.34
N THR A 60 13.06 -9.03 10.82
CA THR A 60 13.82 -7.84 11.20
C THR A 60 13.85 -6.80 10.07
N PRO A 61 14.31 -7.13 8.84
CA PRO A 61 14.28 -6.17 7.73
C PRO A 61 12.86 -5.77 7.32
N ILE A 62 11.90 -6.69 7.31
CA ILE A 62 10.50 -6.38 6.96
C ILE A 62 9.91 -5.35 7.91
N ILE A 63 10.04 -5.55 9.23
CA ILE A 63 9.51 -4.64 10.25
C ILE A 63 10.18 -3.27 10.15
N HIS A 64 11.49 -3.20 9.92
CA HIS A 64 12.18 -1.94 9.69
C HIS A 64 11.66 -1.20 8.44
N MET A 65 11.43 -1.92 7.35
CA MET A 65 10.86 -1.35 6.13
C MET A 65 9.41 -0.86 6.34
N VAL A 66 8.59 -1.61 7.09
CA VAL A 66 7.23 -1.20 7.46
C VAL A 66 7.25 0.07 8.32
N LEU A 67 8.16 0.16 9.30
CA LEU A 67 8.37 1.37 10.10
C LEU A 67 8.83 2.56 9.26
N LEU A 68 9.71 2.33 8.28
CA LEU A 68 10.15 3.37 7.36
C LEU A 68 8.99 3.89 6.51
N VAL A 69 8.14 2.99 6.00
CA VAL A 69 6.92 3.36 5.26
C VAL A 69 5.96 4.14 6.15
N TRP A 70 5.75 3.70 7.39
CA TRP A 70 4.91 4.39 8.36
C TRP A 70 5.40 5.81 8.63
N LYS A 71 6.71 6.01 8.78
CA LYS A 71 7.30 7.32 9.05
C LYS A 71 7.34 8.24 7.83
N SER A 72 7.48 7.68 6.63
CA SER A 72 7.76 8.44 5.40
C SER A 72 6.53 8.68 4.51
N SER A 73 5.51 7.84 4.63
CA SER A 73 4.29 7.96 3.82
C SER A 73 3.32 8.94 4.44
N ALA A 74 2.83 9.88 3.62
CA ALA A 74 1.80 10.84 4.03
C ALA A 74 0.38 10.23 4.04
N TYR A 75 0.19 9.07 3.39
CA TYR A 75 -1.13 8.46 3.18
C TYR A 75 -1.23 7.01 3.71
N TYR A 76 -0.10 6.36 3.99
CA TYR A 76 -0.03 4.99 4.50
C TYR A 76 0.24 4.91 6.01
N ASN A 77 0.40 6.05 6.69
CA ASN A 77 0.64 6.16 8.13
C ASN A 77 -0.63 6.05 8.99
N THR A 78 -1.62 5.26 8.56
CA THR A 78 -2.89 5.09 9.28
C THR A 78 -2.96 3.72 9.97
N PRO A 79 -3.45 3.65 11.22
CA PRO A 79 -3.48 2.39 11.97
C PRO A 79 -4.22 1.27 11.24
N ALA A 80 -5.30 1.60 10.53
CA ALA A 80 -6.08 0.63 9.77
C ALA A 80 -5.26 -0.06 8.66
N ARG A 81 -4.42 0.68 7.93
CA ARG A 81 -3.56 0.11 6.87
C ARG A 81 -2.45 -0.77 7.46
N LEU A 82 -1.88 -0.36 8.59
CA LEU A 82 -0.86 -1.14 9.29
C LEU A 82 -1.42 -2.47 9.83
N VAL A 83 -2.62 -2.46 10.40
CA VAL A 83 -3.30 -3.67 10.89
C VAL A 83 -3.50 -4.68 9.76
N ILE A 84 -3.94 -4.21 8.58
CA ILE A 84 -4.10 -5.09 7.40
C ILE A 84 -2.75 -5.69 7.01
N LEU A 85 -1.69 -4.87 6.94
CA LEU A 85 -0.37 -5.35 6.55
C LEU A 85 0.18 -6.42 7.51
N ILE A 86 0.07 -6.19 8.82
CA ILE A 86 0.51 -7.17 9.83
C ILE A 86 -0.33 -8.46 9.72
N ARG A 87 -1.63 -8.34 9.48
CA ARG A 87 -2.50 -9.50 9.30
C ARG A 87 -2.08 -10.34 8.10
N GLU A 88 -1.74 -9.72 6.97
CA GLU A 88 -1.25 -10.44 5.79
C GLU A 88 0.09 -11.14 6.06
N ILE A 89 1.01 -10.50 6.79
CA ILE A 89 2.25 -11.15 7.23
C ILE A 89 1.92 -12.38 8.09
N SER A 90 1.03 -12.26 9.07
CA SER A 90 0.58 -13.39 9.90
C SER A 90 -0.06 -14.51 9.08
N ASN A 91 -0.88 -14.18 8.08
CA ASN A 91 -1.49 -15.18 7.20
C ASN A 91 -0.44 -15.95 6.38
N THR A 92 0.63 -15.28 5.92
CA THR A 92 1.75 -15.94 5.22
C THR A 92 2.48 -16.93 6.14
N LEU A 93 2.71 -16.56 7.41
CA LEU A 93 3.34 -17.47 8.37
C LEU A 93 2.51 -18.70 8.67
N ILE A 94 1.20 -18.54 8.85
CA ILE A 94 0.30 -19.67 9.08
C ILE A 94 0.33 -20.61 7.87
N ARG A 95 0.31 -20.08 6.65
CA ARG A 95 0.41 -20.88 5.42
C ARG A 95 1.70 -21.69 5.36
N GLN A 96 2.84 -21.07 5.67
CA GLN A 96 4.13 -21.77 5.68
C GLN A 96 4.26 -22.79 6.82
N ALA A 97 3.73 -22.48 8.01
CA ALA A 97 3.67 -23.44 9.11
C ALA A 97 2.83 -24.68 8.74
N CYS A 98 1.70 -24.48 8.05
CA CYS A 98 0.88 -25.58 7.54
C CYS A 98 1.52 -26.37 6.41
N GLN A 99 2.46 -25.79 5.65
CA GLN A 99 3.23 -26.51 4.62
C GLN A 99 4.41 -27.30 5.21
N PHE A 100 4.95 -26.84 6.33
CA PHE A 100 6.06 -27.50 7.03
C PHE A 100 5.62 -28.73 7.84
N LEU A 101 4.40 -28.72 8.38
CA LEU A 101 3.76 -29.84 9.09
C LEU A 101 3.37 -30.99 8.14
#